data_AF-A0A7S2GR43-F1
#
_entry.id   AF-A0A7S2GR43-F1
#
_cell.length_a   1.000
_cell.length_b   1.000
_cell.length_c   1.000
_cell.angle_alpha   90.00
_cell.angle_beta   90.00
_cell.angle_gamma   90.00
#
_symmetry.space_group_name_H-M   'P 1'
#
loop_
_entity.id
_entity.type
_entity.pdbx_description
1 polymer ?
#
loop_
_entity_poly.entity_id
_entity_poly.type
_entity_poly.pdbx_seq_one_letter_code
_entity_poly.pdbx_strand_id
1 'polypeptide(L)'
;AEETSASGAVNNGTAALELLLDSARVYEDLEYALRGPPIDHASANSSVLGASAATGGATPKLAWQMSLVARSWDPRLKPESEFRGIVWNGTLTCLQQYFHPLFFPELCEAGRKSQVETDILATMVRDDVRSAVVGIG
;
A
#
# COMPACT_ATOMS: atom_id res chain seq x y z
N ALA A 1 -0.70 -18.61 -16.77
CA ALA A 1 0.26 -17.56 -16.35
C ALA A 1 -0.14 -16.20 -16.88
N GLU A 2 -0.49 -16.08 -18.17
CA GLU A 2 -0.89 -14.82 -18.81
C GLU A 2 -2.22 -14.23 -18.29
N GLU A 3 -3.16 -15.09 -17.89
CA GLU A 3 -4.48 -14.68 -17.38
C GLU A 3 -4.41 -14.06 -15.97
N THR A 4 -3.53 -14.57 -15.11
CA THR A 4 -3.31 -14.03 -13.76
C THR A 4 -2.61 -12.66 -13.78
N SER A 5 -1.72 -12.42 -14.75
CA SER A 5 -1.07 -11.12 -14.86
C SER A 5 -2.03 -10.06 -15.38
N ALA A 6 -2.93 -10.34 -16.32
CA ALA A 6 -3.84 -9.34 -16.88
C ALA A 6 -5.04 -8.94 -15.99
N SER A 7 -5.16 -9.49 -14.78
CA SER A 7 -6.36 -9.34 -13.92
C SER A 7 -6.73 -7.90 -13.54
N GLY A 8 -5.81 -6.93 -13.68
CA GLY A 8 -6.07 -5.50 -13.47
C GLY A 8 -5.97 -4.62 -14.72
N ALA A 9 -5.74 -5.21 -15.90
CA ALA A 9 -5.58 -4.46 -17.14
C ALA A 9 -6.95 -4.13 -17.75
N VAL A 10 -7.19 -2.84 -18.01
CA VAL A 10 -8.43 -2.34 -18.63
C VAL A 10 -8.09 -1.47 -19.83
N ASN A 11 -8.90 -1.54 -20.89
CA ASN A 11 -8.66 -0.84 -22.16
C ASN A 11 -9.64 0.31 -22.42
N ASN A 12 -10.62 0.52 -21.54
CA ASN A 12 -11.60 1.60 -21.65
C ASN A 12 -12.20 1.94 -20.28
N GLY A 13 -12.90 3.07 -20.20
CA GLY A 13 -13.48 3.57 -18.95
C GLY A 13 -14.60 2.68 -18.39
N THR A 14 -15.41 2.05 -19.24
CA THR A 14 -16.47 1.14 -18.79
C THR A 14 -15.90 -0.08 -18.07
N ALA A 15 -14.92 -0.74 -18.68
CA ALA A 15 -14.23 -1.88 -18.08
C ALA A 15 -13.51 -1.48 -16.77
N ALA A 16 -12.95 -0.27 -16.72
CA ALA A 16 -12.35 0.27 -15.49
C ALA A 16 -13.38 0.43 -14.37
N LEU A 17 -14.57 0.96 -14.68
CA LEU A 17 -15.64 1.12 -13.70
C LEU A 17 -16.20 -0.22 -13.23
N GLU A 18 -16.43 -1.16 -14.15
CA GLU A 18 -16.87 -2.52 -13.82
C GLU A 18 -15.87 -3.19 -12.86
N LEU A 19 -14.58 -3.14 -13.18
CA LEU A 19 -13.51 -3.69 -12.32
C LEU A 19 -13.51 -3.07 -10.92
N LEU A 20 -13.73 -1.75 -10.82
CA LEU A 20 -13.74 -1.05 -9.52
C LEU A 20 -15.00 -1.38 -8.71
N LEU A 21 -16.15 -1.47 -9.35
CA LEU A 21 -17.43 -1.77 -8.70
C LEU A 21 -17.51 -3.21 -8.18
N ASP A 22 -16.83 -4.14 -8.86
CA ASP A 22 -16.78 -5.55 -8.45
C ASP A 22 -15.65 -5.84 -7.43
N SER A 23 -14.81 -4.86 -7.10
CA SER A 23 -13.67 -5.05 -6.22
C SER A 23 -14.04 -4.93 -4.73
N ALA A 24 -13.99 -6.06 -4.03
CA ALA A 24 -14.16 -6.10 -2.57
C ALA A 24 -13.17 -5.19 -1.82
N ARG A 25 -11.93 -5.04 -2.33
CA ARG A 25 -10.93 -4.15 -1.74
C ARG A 25 -11.29 -2.68 -1.90
N VAL A 26 -11.80 -2.27 -3.07
CA VAL A 26 -12.26 -0.89 -3.29
C VAL A 26 -13.45 -0.59 -2.39
N TYR A 27 -14.38 -1.54 -2.25
CA TYR A 27 -15.48 -1.43 -1.31
C TYR A 27 -14.98 -1.27 0.14
N GLU A 28 -14.05 -2.11 0.59
CA GLU A 28 -13.44 -2.01 1.93
C GLU A 28 -12.73 -0.68 2.17
N ASP A 29 -11.96 -0.18 1.20
CA ASP A 29 -11.28 1.12 1.29
C ASP A 29 -12.29 2.27 1.47
N LEU A 30 -13.39 2.26 0.71
CA LEU A 30 -14.45 3.26 0.80
C LEU A 30 -15.21 3.18 2.14
N GLU A 31 -15.55 1.97 2.59
CA GLU A 31 -16.20 1.75 3.88
C GLU A 31 -15.30 2.17 5.05
N TYR A 32 -14.02 1.83 5.00
CA TYR A 32 -13.05 2.19 6.05
C TYR A 32 -12.84 3.70 6.12
N ALA A 33 -12.74 4.37 4.96
CA ALA A 33 -12.65 5.83 4.90
C ALA A 33 -13.89 6.49 5.53
N LEU A 34 -15.10 5.96 5.29
CA LEU A 34 -16.33 6.53 5.86
C LEU A 34 -16.47 6.24 7.36
N ARG A 35 -16.14 5.02 7.80
CA ARG A 35 -16.30 4.57 9.18
C ARG A 35 -15.25 5.14 10.13
N GLY A 36 -14.04 5.40 9.60
CA GLY A 36 -12.87 5.73 10.41
C GLY A 36 -12.31 4.52 11.16
N PRO A 37 -11.18 4.70 11.87
CA PRO A 37 -10.57 3.63 12.65
C PRO A 37 -11.53 3.12 13.75
N PRO A 38 -11.46 1.83 14.14
CA PRO A 38 -12.21 1.32 15.28
C PRO A 38 -11.96 2.17 16.52
N ILE A 39 -13.03 2.59 17.20
CA ILE A 39 -12.98 3.49 18.36
C ILE A 39 -12.17 2.86 19.53
N ASP A 40 -12.01 1.54 19.53
CA ASP A 40 -11.46 0.78 20.65
C ASP A 40 -9.91 0.79 20.75
N HIS A 41 -9.18 1.31 19.76
CA HIS A 41 -7.72 1.47 19.87
C HIS A 41 -7.29 2.78 20.58
N ALA A 42 -8.24 3.60 21.02
CA ALA A 42 -7.98 4.85 21.76
C ALA A 42 -7.74 4.65 23.27
N SER A 43 -7.57 3.42 23.75
CA SER A 43 -7.16 3.16 25.14
C SER A 43 -5.79 2.48 25.20
N ALA A 44 -4.73 3.20 24.81
CA ALA A 44 -3.40 2.84 25.30
C ALA A 44 -2.44 4.02 25.46
N ASN A 45 -2.50 5.10 24.67
CA ASN A 45 -1.48 6.17 24.77
C ASN A 45 -1.96 7.61 24.47
N SER A 46 -3.24 7.95 24.68
CA SER A 46 -3.67 9.35 24.70
C SER A 46 -3.76 9.87 26.13
N SER A 47 -2.60 10.05 26.78
CA SER A 47 -2.49 10.80 28.05
C SER A 47 -1.93 12.21 27.84
N VAL A 48 -1.93 12.74 26.61
CA VAL A 48 -1.36 14.07 26.30
C VAL A 48 -2.40 15.13 25.91
N LEU A 49 -3.70 14.83 25.91
CA LEU A 49 -4.71 15.87 25.73
C LEU A 49 -5.76 15.79 26.83
N GLY A 50 -5.61 16.74 27.77
CA GLY A 50 -6.45 16.89 28.94
C GLY A 50 -7.93 16.84 28.59
N ALA A 51 -8.65 16.06 29.38
CA ALA A 51 -10.10 16.06 29.44
C ALA A 51 -10.58 17.49 29.73
N SER A 52 -11.07 18.17 28.69
CA SER A 52 -12.00 19.29 28.85
C SER A 52 -13.36 18.84 28.36
N ALA A 53 -14.30 18.87 29.30
CA ALA A 53 -15.65 18.40 29.16
C ALA A 53 -16.41 19.09 28.02
N ALA A 54 -17.23 18.30 27.34
CA ALA A 54 -18.51 18.66 26.73
C ALA A 54 -18.72 20.15 26.41
N THR A 55 -18.25 20.57 25.24
CA THR A 55 -18.85 21.68 24.50
C THR A 55 -19.12 21.16 23.09
N GLY A 56 -20.33 21.39 22.57
CA GLY A 56 -20.83 20.86 21.29
C GLY A 56 -20.10 21.40 20.06
N GLY A 57 -18.79 21.12 19.97
CA GLY A 57 -17.97 21.35 18.80
C GLY A 57 -18.24 20.26 17.78
N ALA A 58 -18.60 20.68 16.57
CA ALA A 58 -18.74 19.79 15.42
C ALA A 58 -17.54 18.85 15.34
N THR A 59 -17.81 17.54 15.36
CA THR A 59 -16.81 16.52 15.11
C THR A 59 -16.04 16.93 13.85
N PRO A 60 -14.70 17.06 13.89
CA PRO A 60 -13.95 17.47 12.72
C PRO A 60 -14.25 16.48 11.60
N LYS A 61 -14.99 16.94 10.58
CA LYS A 61 -15.32 16.15 9.41
C LYS A 61 -14.00 15.95 8.67
N LEU A 62 -13.46 14.74 8.73
CA LEU A 62 -12.30 14.37 7.93
C LEU A 62 -12.61 14.74 6.47
N ALA A 63 -11.79 15.64 5.91
CA ALA A 63 -11.91 16.06 4.52
C ALA A 63 -11.33 14.95 3.64
N TRP A 64 -12.11 13.89 3.42
CA TRP A 64 -11.70 12.79 2.56
C TRP A 64 -11.66 13.25 1.11
N GLN A 65 -10.46 13.21 0.51
CA GLN A 65 -10.26 13.49 -0.90
C GLN A 65 -10.08 12.17 -1.66
N MET A 66 -11.18 11.63 -2.17
CA MET A 66 -11.13 10.45 -3.03
C MET A 66 -10.54 10.83 -4.39
N SER A 67 -9.63 9.99 -4.90
CA SER A 67 -9.04 10.13 -6.22
C SER A 67 -9.08 8.82 -6.99
N LEU A 68 -9.40 8.88 -8.28
CA LEU A 68 -9.21 7.76 -9.19
C LEU A 68 -7.75 7.74 -9.67
N VAL A 69 -7.07 6.62 -9.46
CA VAL A 69 -5.67 6.44 -9.87
C VAL A 69 -5.61 5.44 -11.01
N ALA A 70 -5.26 5.91 -12.21
CA ALA A 70 -4.94 5.07 -13.36
C ALA A 70 -3.42 4.96 -13.52
N ARG A 71 -2.90 3.75 -13.70
CA ARG A 71 -1.48 3.48 -13.97
C ARG A 71 -1.36 2.78 -15.31
N SER A 72 -0.29 3.06 -16.05
CA SER A 72 0.01 2.33 -17.28
C SER A 72 0.28 0.86 -16.97
N TRP A 73 -0.40 -0.02 -17.69
CA TRP A 73 -0.10 -1.45 -17.65
C TRP A 73 1.29 -1.71 -18.23
N ASP A 74 2.18 -2.38 -17.49
CA ASP A 74 3.48 -2.82 -17.98
C ASP A 74 3.51 -4.35 -18.05
N PRO A 75 3.44 -4.97 -19.24
CA PRO A 75 3.42 -6.42 -19.38
C PRO A 75 4.75 -7.09 -18.97
N ARG A 76 5.80 -6.31 -18.71
CA ARG A 76 7.09 -6.82 -18.23
C ARG A 76 7.10 -7.05 -16.72
N LEU A 77 6.12 -6.51 -15.98
CA LEU A 77 5.96 -6.78 -14.55
C LEU A 77 5.46 -8.21 -14.37
N LYS A 78 6.32 -9.05 -13.80
CA LYS A 78 5.99 -10.45 -13.54
C LYS A 78 5.80 -10.68 -12.04
N PRO A 79 4.93 -11.62 -11.61
CA PRO A 79 4.69 -11.88 -10.20
C PRO A 79 5.96 -12.18 -9.38
N GLU A 80 6.96 -12.84 -9.96
CA GLU A 80 8.25 -13.10 -9.31
C GLU A 80 9.09 -11.85 -9.05
N SER A 81 8.81 -10.75 -9.75
CA SER A 81 9.52 -9.47 -9.61
C SER A 81 8.88 -8.52 -8.58
N GLU A 82 7.79 -8.94 -7.93
CA GLU A 82 7.11 -8.15 -6.91
C GLU A 82 7.53 -8.53 -5.49
N PHE A 83 7.91 -7.51 -4.72
CA PHE A 83 8.36 -7.64 -3.35
C PHE A 83 7.61 -6.68 -2.43
N ARG A 84 7.45 -7.09 -1.17
CA ARG A 84 6.88 -6.27 -0.11
C ARG A 84 7.91 -6.10 1.00
N GLY A 85 8.20 -4.84 1.33
CA GLY A 85 9.09 -4.47 2.42
C GLY A 85 8.34 -3.80 3.57
N ILE A 86 8.90 -3.86 4.78
CA ILE A 86 8.48 -3.05 5.92
C ILE A 86 9.58 -2.03 6.20
N VAL A 87 9.19 -0.76 6.33
CA VAL A 87 10.08 0.34 6.68
C VAL A 87 9.71 0.84 8.06
N TRP A 88 10.69 0.93 8.95
CA TRP A 88 10.52 1.44 10.31
C TRP A 88 11.67 2.37 10.66
N ASN A 89 11.36 3.53 11.23
CA ASN A 89 12.35 4.56 11.56
C ASN A 89 13.28 4.89 10.37
N GLY A 90 12.69 5.09 9.19
CA GLY A 90 13.40 5.37 7.95
C GLY A 90 14.26 4.21 7.40
N THR A 91 14.19 3.02 7.99
CA THR A 91 15.04 1.87 7.63
C THR A 91 14.20 0.69 7.15
N LEU A 92 14.59 0.04 6.05
CA LEU A 92 13.99 -1.21 5.59
C LEU A 92 14.33 -2.34 6.57
N THR A 93 13.34 -2.88 7.29
CA THR A 93 13.54 -3.89 8.33
C THR A 93 13.28 -5.31 7.85
N CYS A 94 12.36 -5.48 6.89
CA CYS A 94 12.14 -6.77 6.26
C CYS A 94 11.80 -6.60 4.79
N LEU A 95 12.04 -7.67 4.03
CA LEU A 95 11.75 -7.77 2.62
C LEU A 95 11.37 -9.21 2.30
N GLN A 96 10.24 -9.40 1.62
CA GLN A 96 9.76 -10.71 1.19
C GLN A 96 9.15 -10.64 -0.21
N GLN A 97 9.10 -11.78 -0.88
CA GLN A 97 8.39 -11.93 -2.15
C GLN A 97 6.89 -11.76 -1.90
N TYR A 98 6.20 -11.04 -2.80
CA TYR A 98 4.82 -10.61 -2.56
C TYR A 98 3.80 -11.75 -2.70
N PHE A 99 3.92 -12.57 -3.75
CA PHE A 99 3.08 -13.74 -3.98
C PHE A 99 3.62 -14.99 -3.25
N HIS A 100 3.75 -14.90 -1.92
CA HIS A 100 4.42 -15.92 -1.10
C HIS A 100 3.87 -17.36 -1.22
N PRO A 101 2.63 -17.63 -1.66
CA PRO A 101 2.18 -19.00 -1.92
C PRO A 101 2.81 -19.64 -3.17
N LEU A 102 3.44 -18.85 -4.03
CA LEU A 102 4.04 -19.31 -5.28
C LEU A 102 5.56 -19.50 -5.11
N PHE A 103 6.08 -20.59 -5.68
CA PHE A 103 7.52 -20.86 -5.70
C PHE A 103 8.12 -20.49 -7.06
N PHE A 104 9.20 -19.70 -7.03
CA PHE A 104 9.91 -19.21 -8.21
C PHE A 104 11.38 -19.65 -8.16
N PRO A 105 11.78 -20.71 -8.88
CA PRO A 105 13.15 -21.22 -8.89
C PRO A 105 14.21 -20.16 -9.22
N GLU A 106 13.85 -19.21 -10.07
CA GLU A 106 14.72 -18.11 -10.54
C GLU A 106 15.13 -17.19 -9.38
N LEU A 107 14.30 -17.08 -8.34
CA LEU A 107 14.60 -16.33 -7.12
C LEU A 107 15.57 -17.07 -6.18
N CYS A 108 15.71 -18.39 -6.35
CA CYS A 108 16.64 -19.21 -5.59
C CYS A 108 18.04 -19.31 -6.23
N GLU A 109 18.22 -18.74 -7.43
CA GLU A 109 19.53 -18.68 -8.09
C GLU A 109 20.58 -17.98 -7.21
N ALA A 110 21.81 -18.50 -7.24
CA ALA A 110 22.90 -17.95 -6.45
C ALA A 110 23.11 -16.46 -6.78
N GLY A 111 23.08 -15.62 -5.73
CA GLY A 111 23.25 -14.17 -5.85
C GLY A 111 21.98 -13.39 -6.20
N ARG A 112 20.89 -14.03 -6.63
CA ARG A 112 19.64 -13.33 -6.99
C ARG A 112 19.05 -12.56 -5.81
N LYS A 113 19.00 -13.18 -4.64
CA LYS A 113 18.53 -12.54 -3.41
C LYS A 113 19.32 -11.26 -3.11
N SER A 114 20.65 -11.34 -3.12
CA SER A 114 21.53 -10.20 -2.83
C SER A 114 21.40 -9.09 -3.86
N GLN A 115 21.16 -9.43 -5.13
CA GLN A 115 20.85 -8.45 -6.17
C GLN A 115 19.55 -7.70 -5.86
N VAL A 116 18.46 -8.43 -5.58
CA VAL A 116 17.16 -7.82 -5.24
C VAL A 116 17.28 -6.90 -4.02
N GLU A 117 17.96 -7.35 -2.96
CA GLU A 117 18.20 -6.53 -1.77
C GLU A 117 18.96 -5.25 -2.12
N THR A 118 20.01 -5.35 -2.95
CA THR A 118 20.81 -4.20 -3.39
C THR A 118 19.96 -3.19 -4.19
N ASP A 119 19.17 -3.67 -5.14
CA ASP A 119 18.34 -2.82 -6.00
C ASP A 119 17.24 -2.09 -5.20
N ILE A 120 16.67 -2.77 -4.20
CA ILE A 120 15.66 -2.17 -3.31
C ILE A 120 16.30 -1.14 -2.38
N LEU A 121 17.46 -1.44 -1.79
CA LEU A 121 18.19 -0.46 -0.97
C LEU A 121 18.62 0.77 -1.78
N ALA A 122 19.04 0.58 -3.04
CA ALA A 122 19.34 1.67 -3.96
C ALA A 122 18.10 2.53 -4.25
N THR A 123 16.92 1.92 -4.34
CA THR A 123 15.65 2.65 -4.50
C THR A 123 15.31 3.46 -3.25
N MET A 124 15.51 2.91 -2.06
CA MET A 124 15.22 3.56 -0.78
C MET A 124 16.06 4.81 -0.51
N VAL A 125 17.25 4.93 -1.12
CA VAL A 125 18.12 6.10 -0.95
C VAL A 125 17.85 7.22 -1.96
N ARG A 126 16.99 7.01 -2.97
CA ARG A 126 16.61 8.07 -3.91
C ARG A 126 15.89 9.20 -3.18
N ASP A 127 16.16 10.44 -3.58
CA ASP A 127 15.65 11.62 -2.88
C ASP A 127 14.12 11.72 -2.88
N ASP A 128 13.46 11.30 -3.96
CA ASP A 128 12.00 11.27 -4.08
C ASP A 128 11.37 10.28 -3.10
N VAL A 129 11.92 9.06 -3.02
CA VAL A 129 11.48 8.03 -2.08
C VAL A 129 11.77 8.44 -0.65
N ARG A 130 12.98 8.94 -0.38
CA ARG A 130 13.39 9.40 0.96
C ARG A 130 12.48 10.52 1.45
N SER A 131 12.18 11.51 0.59
CA SER A 131 11.29 12.62 0.93
C SER A 131 9.87 12.12 1.25
N ALA A 132 9.36 11.17 0.47
CA ALA A 132 8.06 10.56 0.73
C ALA A 132 8.03 9.78 2.06
N VAL A 133 9.08 9.03 2.39
CA VAL A 133 9.17 8.26 3.63
C VAL A 133 9.30 9.17 4.86
N VAL A 134 10.13 10.22 4.78
CA VAL A 134 10.29 11.19 5.89
C VAL A 134 9.00 11.95 6.15
N GLY A 135 8.22 12.28 5.12
CA GLY A 135 6.94 13.00 5.28
C GLY A 135 5.80 12.17 5.90
N ILE A 136 6.00 10.87 6.16
CA ILE A 136 5.00 9.99 6.80
C ILE A 136 5.15 9.99 8.34
N GLY A 137 6.30 10.42 8.88
CA GLY A 137 6.56 10.56 10.32
C GLY A 137 6.55 12.01 10.79
#